data_AF-A0A956LAP8-F1
#
_entry.id   AF-A0A956LAP8-F1
#
_cell.length_a   1.000
_cell.length_b   1.000
_cell.length_c   1.000
_cell.angle_alpha   90.00
_cell.angle_beta   90.00
_cell.angle_gamma   90.00
#
_symmetry.space_group_name_H-M   'P 1'
#
loop_
_entity.id
_entity.type
_entity.pdbx_description
1 polymer ?
#
loop_
_entity_poly.entity_id
_entity_poly.type
_entity_poly.pdbx_seq_one_letter_code
_entity_poly.pdbx_strand_id
1 'polypeptide(L)'
;TNKVDRTFAEGLHDALNWAKAQEGLKGIIIGTAHKNFCVGADIEGLVPMRDPQATFEYVTQLNQLFRSIETAGVPVVAALTGSALGGGYELALATHRRLSLDSPKLQIGLPEVTLGVIPGAGGTQRLPRIVGLQKALEHITMGQPVRAPKALKLGMVDAAYATAEELYAAAKAWIAEHPKAKQPWDDKG
;
A
#
# COMPACT_ATOMS: atom_id res chain seq x y z
N THR A 1 16.54 0.49 2.09
CA THR A 1 15.12 0.82 2.36
C THR A 1 14.39 0.62 1.06
N ASN A 2 13.16 0.12 1.09
CA ASN A 2 12.36 0.03 -0.14
C ASN A 2 11.94 1.43 -0.61
N LYS A 3 12.07 1.66 -1.91
CA LYS A 3 11.54 2.80 -2.65
C LYS A 3 10.77 2.26 -3.85
N VAL A 4 9.75 2.96 -4.31
CA VAL A 4 9.02 2.62 -5.54
C VAL A 4 9.79 3.19 -6.72
N ASP A 5 10.74 2.41 -7.22
CA ASP A 5 11.44 2.63 -8.48
C ASP A 5 11.08 1.52 -9.49
N ARG A 6 11.72 1.52 -10.66
CA ARG A 6 11.48 0.51 -11.70
C ARG A 6 11.85 -0.90 -11.21
N THR A 7 12.99 -1.06 -10.56
CA THR A 7 13.46 -2.36 -10.05
C THR A 7 12.52 -2.93 -9.00
N PHE A 8 12.00 -2.09 -8.11
CA PHE A 8 10.99 -2.48 -7.14
C PHE A 8 9.68 -2.91 -7.82
N ALA A 9 9.21 -2.15 -8.80
CA ALA A 9 7.98 -2.45 -9.52
C ALA A 9 8.09 -3.77 -10.30
N GLU A 10 9.20 -4.00 -11.01
CA GLU A 10 9.49 -5.25 -11.72
C GLU A 10 9.57 -6.44 -10.75
N GLY A 11 10.34 -6.32 -9.66
CA GLY A 11 10.45 -7.38 -8.67
C GLY A 11 9.12 -7.71 -7.99
N LEU A 12 8.28 -6.70 -7.72
CA LEU A 12 6.94 -6.91 -7.16
C LEU A 12 5.99 -7.58 -8.17
N HIS A 13 6.09 -7.21 -9.45
CA HIS A 13 5.33 -7.85 -10.53
C HIS A 13 5.70 -9.33 -10.66
N ASP A 14 7.00 -9.64 -10.70
CA ASP A 14 7.50 -11.01 -10.81
C ASP A 14 7.11 -11.85 -9.59
N ALA A 15 7.23 -11.29 -8.39
CA ALA A 15 6.80 -11.97 -7.16
C ALA A 15 5.30 -12.27 -7.15
N LEU A 16 4.47 -11.33 -7.63
CA LEU A 16 3.03 -11.54 -7.74
C LEU A 16 2.70 -12.64 -8.74
N ASN A 17 3.33 -12.64 -9.92
CA ASN A 17 3.13 -13.67 -10.93
C ASN A 17 3.57 -15.04 -10.44
N TRP A 18 4.75 -15.12 -9.80
CA TRP A 18 5.25 -16.34 -9.18
C TRP A 18 4.28 -16.88 -8.14
N ALA A 19 3.76 -16.01 -7.25
CA ALA A 19 2.82 -16.40 -6.22
C ALA A 19 1.53 -16.97 -6.84
N LYS A 20 0.96 -16.28 -7.84
CA LYS A 20 -0.27 -16.72 -8.55
C LYS A 20 -0.10 -18.02 -9.31
N ALA A 21 1.13 -18.40 -9.65
CA ALA A 21 1.44 -19.68 -10.28
C ALA A 21 1.56 -20.86 -9.29
N GLN A 22 1.56 -20.61 -7.98
CA GLN A 22 1.66 -21.68 -6.98
C GLN A 22 0.32 -22.40 -6.80
N GLU A 23 0.32 -23.72 -6.89
CA GLU A 23 -0.84 -24.54 -6.58
C GLU A 23 -1.24 -24.39 -5.11
N GLY A 24 -2.54 -24.20 -4.86
CA GLY A 24 -3.07 -24.09 -3.50
C GLY A 24 -2.78 -22.75 -2.81
N LEU A 25 -2.38 -21.70 -3.54
CA LEU A 25 -2.24 -20.35 -2.98
C LEU A 25 -3.54 -19.91 -2.27
N LYS A 26 -3.45 -19.65 -0.97
CA LYS A 26 -4.60 -19.21 -0.14
C LYS A 26 -4.68 -17.71 0.08
N GLY A 27 -3.58 -16.99 -0.14
CA GLY A 27 -3.47 -15.55 0.07
C GLY A 27 -2.02 -15.10 0.10
N ILE A 28 -1.82 -13.79 0.09
CA ILE A 28 -0.51 -13.13 0.01
C ILE A 28 -0.35 -12.18 1.19
N ILE A 29 0.81 -12.19 1.82
CA ILE A 29 1.19 -11.17 2.80
C ILE A 29 2.36 -10.38 2.22
N ILE A 30 2.18 -9.08 2.01
CA ILE A 30 3.23 -8.16 1.59
C ILE A 30 3.85 -7.57 2.84
N GLY A 31 5.09 -7.97 3.13
CA GLY A 31 5.88 -7.48 4.26
C GLY A 31 7.17 -6.77 3.82
N THR A 32 8.04 -6.47 4.78
CA THR A 32 9.38 -5.90 4.54
C THR A 32 10.43 -6.61 5.37
N ALA A 33 11.64 -6.76 4.82
CA ALA A 33 12.84 -7.16 5.55
C ALA A 33 13.67 -5.95 6.02
N HIS A 34 13.25 -4.72 5.70
CA HIS A 34 13.91 -3.49 6.11
C HIS A 34 13.21 -2.83 7.30
N LYS A 35 13.89 -1.85 7.90
CA LYS A 35 13.35 -1.02 8.99
C LYS A 35 12.05 -0.30 8.62
N ASN A 36 11.93 0.16 7.37
CA ASN A 36 10.72 0.78 6.83
C ASN A 36 10.03 -0.20 5.89
N PHE A 37 8.70 -0.09 5.78
CA PHE A 37 7.94 -0.86 4.81
C PHE A 37 8.31 -0.44 3.39
N CYS A 38 8.02 0.81 3.05
CA CYS A 38 8.45 1.47 1.83
C CYS A 38 8.26 2.99 2.01
N VAL A 39 9.27 3.78 1.64
CA VAL A 39 9.32 5.22 1.97
C VAL A 39 8.90 6.12 0.80
N GLY A 40 8.20 5.56 -0.18
CA GLY A 40 7.65 6.30 -1.32
C GLY A 40 8.45 6.11 -2.60
N ALA A 41 8.18 6.94 -3.60
CA ALA A 41 8.86 6.90 -4.88
C ALA A 41 10.33 7.30 -4.76
N ASP A 42 11.15 6.82 -5.68
CA ASP A 42 12.51 7.32 -5.81
C ASP A 42 12.52 8.72 -6.42
N ILE A 43 12.66 9.74 -5.57
CA ILE A 43 12.59 11.15 -5.96
C ILE A 43 13.70 11.50 -6.96
N GLU A 44 14.88 10.91 -6.83
CA GLU A 44 15.99 11.10 -7.76
C GLU A 44 15.62 10.66 -9.18
N GLY A 45 14.88 9.55 -9.32
CA GLY A 45 14.31 9.09 -10.58
C GLY A 45 13.13 9.93 -11.10
N LEU A 46 12.34 10.57 -10.21
CA LEU A 46 11.18 11.39 -10.59
C LEU A 46 11.54 12.80 -11.07
N VAL A 47 12.52 13.46 -10.45
CA VAL A 47 12.93 14.85 -10.79
C VAL A 47 13.23 15.09 -12.28
N PRO A 48 13.92 14.17 -13.01
CA PRO A 48 14.19 14.36 -14.43
C PRO A 48 13.01 14.03 -15.35
N MET A 49 11.90 13.48 -14.84
CA MET A 49 10.73 13.14 -15.65
C MET A 49 10.00 14.41 -16.09
N ARG A 50 10.27 14.87 -17.31
CA ARG A 50 9.67 16.08 -17.89
C ARG A 50 8.74 15.81 -19.06
N ASP A 51 8.77 14.61 -19.63
CA ASP A 51 7.85 14.20 -20.69
C ASP A 51 6.50 13.77 -20.09
N PRO A 52 5.40 14.49 -20.37
CA PRO A 52 4.10 14.14 -19.84
C PRO A 52 3.63 12.74 -20.25
N GLN A 53 3.95 12.31 -21.48
CA GLN A 53 3.51 11.01 -21.99
C GLN A 53 4.23 9.87 -21.25
N ALA A 54 5.56 9.91 -21.16
CA ALA A 54 6.32 8.93 -20.39
C ALA A 54 5.93 8.90 -18.91
N THR A 55 5.66 10.05 -18.28
CA THR A 55 5.18 10.11 -16.89
C THR A 55 3.81 9.44 -16.75
N PHE A 56 2.87 9.73 -17.66
CA PHE A 56 1.56 9.10 -17.66
C PHE A 56 1.64 7.58 -17.81
N GLU A 57 2.48 7.09 -18.73
CA GLU A 57 2.69 5.66 -18.97
C GLU A 57 3.29 4.97 -17.75
N TYR A 58 4.32 5.56 -17.14
CA TYR A 58 4.95 5.03 -15.93
C TYR A 58 3.95 4.90 -14.77
N VAL A 59 3.18 5.97 -14.49
CA VAL A 59 2.18 5.97 -13.42
C VAL A 59 1.04 4.99 -13.74
N THR A 60 0.66 4.87 -15.02
CA THR A 60 -0.35 3.90 -15.46
C THR A 60 0.10 2.46 -15.22
N GLN A 61 1.34 2.12 -15.56
CA GLN A 61 1.90 0.79 -15.31
C GLN A 61 1.94 0.47 -13.81
N LEU A 62 2.31 1.43 -12.97
CA LEU A 62 2.31 1.24 -11.53
C LEU A 62 0.88 1.05 -10.97
N ASN A 63 -0.08 1.81 -11.48
CA ASN A 63 -1.50 1.61 -11.14
C ASN A 63 -2.00 0.23 -11.58
N GLN A 64 -1.61 -0.26 -12.75
CA GLN A 64 -1.95 -1.60 -13.24
C GLN A 64 -1.35 -2.69 -12.35
N LEU A 65 -0.09 -2.53 -11.93
CA LEU A 65 0.56 -3.45 -10.98
C LEU A 65 -0.22 -3.48 -9.66
N PHE A 66 -0.51 -2.33 -9.05
CA PHE A 66 -1.26 -2.29 -7.80
C PHE A 66 -2.69 -2.81 -7.96
N ARG A 67 -3.33 -2.56 -9.10
CA ARG A 67 -4.63 -3.14 -9.43
C ARG A 67 -4.55 -4.65 -9.56
N SER A 68 -3.46 -5.21 -10.11
CA SER A 68 -3.29 -6.66 -10.23
C SER A 68 -3.11 -7.36 -8.88
N ILE A 69 -2.56 -6.66 -7.87
CA ILE A 69 -2.51 -7.10 -6.46
C ILE A 69 -3.92 -7.10 -5.88
N GLU A 70 -4.63 -6.00 -6.07
CA GLU A 70 -6.00 -5.80 -5.59
C GLU A 70 -6.99 -6.80 -6.18
N THR A 71 -6.79 -7.22 -7.42
CA THR A 71 -7.62 -8.22 -8.11
C THR A 71 -6.89 -9.54 -8.31
N ALA A 72 -6.00 -9.93 -7.39
CA ALA A 72 -5.19 -11.14 -7.52
C ALA A 72 -6.03 -12.44 -7.49
N GLY A 73 -7.29 -12.37 -7.05
CA GLY A 73 -8.19 -13.52 -6.90
C GLY A 73 -8.02 -14.26 -5.57
N VAL A 74 -7.09 -13.81 -4.73
CA VAL A 74 -6.86 -14.29 -3.37
C VAL A 74 -6.73 -13.11 -2.41
N PRO A 75 -6.94 -13.30 -1.11
CA PRO A 75 -6.79 -12.25 -0.11
C PRO A 75 -5.34 -11.79 -0.03
N VAL A 76 -5.15 -10.48 0.10
CA VAL A 76 -3.83 -9.84 0.18
C VAL A 76 -3.80 -8.92 1.40
N VAL A 77 -2.79 -9.09 2.26
CA VAL A 77 -2.59 -8.32 3.48
C VAL A 77 -1.27 -7.54 3.41
N ALA A 78 -1.28 -6.24 3.68
CA ALA A 78 -0.08 -5.47 3.94
C ALA A 78 0.30 -5.55 5.42
N ALA A 79 1.52 -6.03 5.68
CA ALA A 79 2.12 -6.15 7.01
C ALA A 79 3.12 -5.01 7.25
N LEU A 80 2.64 -3.91 7.83
CA LEU A 80 3.40 -2.67 8.03
C LEU A 80 4.21 -2.75 9.33
N THR A 81 5.36 -3.42 9.28
CA THR A 81 6.33 -3.48 10.40
C THR A 81 7.23 -2.25 10.50
N GLY A 82 7.13 -1.33 9.54
CA GLY A 82 7.85 -0.07 9.49
C GLY A 82 7.08 1.01 8.74
N SER A 83 7.63 2.22 8.64
CA SER A 83 6.93 3.34 8.00
C SER A 83 6.55 3.05 6.55
N ALA A 84 5.33 3.40 6.18
CA ALA A 84 4.76 3.26 4.85
C ALA A 84 4.35 4.66 4.37
N LEU A 85 5.12 5.23 3.45
CA LEU A 85 4.95 6.61 3.01
C LEU A 85 4.79 6.67 1.50
N GLY A 86 3.95 7.60 1.04
CA GLY A 86 3.69 7.86 -0.38
C GLY A 86 3.36 6.58 -1.16
N GLY A 87 4.06 6.32 -2.26
CA GLY A 87 3.95 5.07 -3.03
C GLY A 87 4.01 3.77 -2.22
N GLY A 88 4.74 3.75 -1.10
CA GLY A 88 4.75 2.62 -0.18
C GLY A 88 3.42 2.40 0.56
N TYR A 89 2.73 3.50 0.91
CA TYR A 89 1.38 3.43 1.44
C TYR A 89 0.34 3.20 0.33
N GLU A 90 0.55 3.71 -0.89
CA GLU A 90 -0.30 3.39 -2.04
C GLU A 90 -0.30 1.88 -2.36
N LEU A 91 0.85 1.21 -2.23
CA LEU A 91 0.93 -0.25 -2.27
C LEU A 91 0.08 -0.90 -1.15
N ALA A 92 0.17 -0.40 0.08
CA ALA A 92 -0.61 -0.92 1.18
C ALA A 92 -2.12 -0.72 0.98
N LEU A 93 -2.52 0.42 0.40
CA LEU A 93 -3.92 0.72 0.05
C LEU A 93 -4.46 -0.24 -1.03
N ALA A 94 -3.61 -0.76 -1.91
CA ALA A 94 -3.99 -1.76 -2.92
C ALA A 94 -4.24 -3.17 -2.35
N THR A 95 -3.95 -3.40 -1.06
CA THR A 95 -4.25 -4.65 -0.38
C THR A 95 -5.64 -4.63 0.27
N HIS A 96 -6.19 -5.80 0.55
CA HIS A 96 -7.51 -5.97 1.15
C HIS A 96 -7.51 -5.63 2.65
N ARG A 97 -6.37 -5.81 3.33
CA ARG A 97 -6.21 -5.57 4.76
C ARG A 97 -4.83 -4.99 5.05
N ARG A 98 -4.76 -3.99 5.92
CA ARG A 98 -3.56 -3.28 6.35
C ARG A 98 -3.40 -3.47 7.85
N LEU A 99 -2.37 -4.20 8.26
CA LEU A 99 -2.02 -4.40 9.67
C LEU A 99 -0.72 -3.66 9.94
N SER A 100 -0.61 -2.97 11.07
CA SER A 100 0.62 -2.24 11.44
C SER A 100 1.16 -2.67 12.79
N LEU A 101 2.44 -2.41 13.03
CA LEU A 101 2.93 -2.37 14.41
C LEU A 101 2.42 -1.14 15.12
N ASP A 102 2.02 -1.30 16.39
CA ASP A 102 1.73 -0.20 17.30
C ASP A 102 3.04 0.41 17.81
N SER A 103 3.72 1.12 16.91
CA SER A 103 4.98 1.79 17.20
C SER A 103 4.80 3.29 17.07
N PRO A 104 5.19 4.07 18.09
CA PRO A 104 5.17 5.52 17.99
C PRO A 104 6.19 6.02 16.96
N LYS A 105 7.13 5.20 16.47
CA LYS A 105 8.14 5.56 15.45
C LYS A 105 7.65 5.36 14.02
N LEU A 106 6.62 4.53 13.82
CA LEU A 106 6.09 4.20 12.51
C LEU A 106 5.19 5.35 12.02
N GLN A 107 5.41 5.79 10.79
CA GLN A 107 4.60 6.80 10.12
C GLN A 107 3.90 6.20 8.89
N ILE A 108 2.63 6.57 8.72
CA ILE A 108 1.76 6.16 7.61
C ILE A 108 1.18 7.41 6.97
N GLY A 109 1.25 7.52 5.65
CA GLY A 109 0.56 8.60 4.94
C GLY A 109 1.06 8.89 3.54
N LEU A 110 0.49 9.95 2.96
CA LEU A 110 0.71 10.40 1.59
C LEU A 110 1.32 11.82 1.58
N PRO A 111 2.65 11.99 1.75
CA PRO A 111 3.31 13.29 1.85
C PRO A 111 3.65 13.95 0.50
N GLU A 112 3.19 13.40 -0.63
CA GLU A 112 3.56 13.79 -2.00
C GLU A 112 3.43 15.28 -2.29
N VAL A 113 2.40 15.94 -1.73
CA VAL A 113 2.15 17.38 -1.94
C VAL A 113 3.31 18.25 -1.44
N THR A 114 4.07 17.78 -0.45
CA THR A 114 5.27 18.48 0.07
C THR A 114 6.40 18.54 -0.96
N LEU A 115 6.34 17.70 -2.00
CA LEU A 115 7.27 17.65 -3.12
C LEU A 115 6.66 18.24 -4.40
N GLY A 116 5.47 18.85 -4.34
CA GLY A 116 4.78 19.42 -5.50
C GLY A 116 4.14 18.39 -6.43
N VAL A 117 3.95 17.15 -5.96
CA VAL A 117 3.30 16.07 -6.72
C VAL A 117 2.08 15.52 -5.96
N ILE A 118 1.32 14.63 -6.57
CA ILE A 118 0.17 13.98 -5.95
C ILE A 118 0.41 12.46 -5.77
N PRO A 119 -0.35 11.78 -4.89
CA PRO A 119 -0.38 10.32 -4.81
C PRO A 119 -0.96 9.69 -6.08
N GLY A 120 -0.09 9.50 -7.07
CA GLY A 120 -0.43 9.14 -8.44
C GLY A 120 -0.65 7.65 -8.66
N ALA A 121 -0.11 6.76 -7.82
CA ALA A 121 -0.27 5.31 -7.94
C ALA A 121 -1.59 4.79 -7.33
N GLY A 122 -2.59 5.65 -7.25
CA GLY A 122 -3.94 5.34 -6.80
C GLY A 122 -4.24 5.75 -5.36
N GLY A 123 -3.34 6.43 -4.66
CA GLY A 123 -3.58 6.96 -3.31
C GLY A 123 -4.73 7.97 -3.29
N THR A 124 -4.82 8.84 -4.30
CA THR A 124 -5.96 9.75 -4.50
C THR A 124 -7.28 9.03 -4.78
N GLN A 125 -7.23 7.75 -5.15
CA GLN A 125 -8.39 6.95 -5.51
C GLN A 125 -8.82 6.02 -4.38
N ARG A 126 -7.89 5.28 -3.79
CA ARG A 126 -8.17 4.27 -2.76
C ARG A 126 -8.41 4.87 -1.39
N LEU A 127 -7.64 5.89 -0.99
CA LEU A 127 -7.80 6.47 0.34
C LEU A 127 -9.21 7.07 0.56
N PRO A 128 -9.79 7.88 -0.36
CA PRO A 128 -11.16 8.35 -0.20
C PRO A 128 -12.22 7.25 -0.10
N ARG A 129 -12.01 6.12 -0.79
CA ARG A 129 -12.90 4.96 -0.73
C ARG A 129 -12.79 4.20 0.60
N ILE A 130 -11.64 4.29 1.27
CA ILE A 130 -11.37 3.59 2.55
C ILE A 130 -11.78 4.45 3.75
N VAL A 131 -11.35 5.71 3.81
CA VAL A 131 -11.56 6.57 5.00
C VAL A 131 -12.63 7.64 4.83
N GLY A 132 -13.25 7.71 3.64
CA GLY A 132 -14.18 8.77 3.26
C GLY A 132 -13.48 10.01 2.70
N LEU A 133 -14.20 10.76 1.86
CA LEU A 133 -13.65 11.88 1.09
C LEU A 133 -13.02 12.97 1.97
N GLN A 134 -13.70 13.40 3.03
CA GLN A 134 -13.22 14.50 3.88
C GLN A 134 -11.87 14.19 4.54
N LYS A 135 -11.77 13.03 5.21
CA LYS A 135 -10.53 12.60 5.88
C LYS A 135 -9.39 12.39 4.88
N ALA A 136 -9.71 11.84 3.71
CA ALA A 136 -8.72 11.62 2.67
C ALA A 136 -8.19 12.94 2.09
N LEU A 137 -9.07 13.91 1.79
CA LEU A 137 -8.67 15.23 1.30
C LEU A 137 -7.78 15.96 2.30
N GLU A 138 -8.17 15.98 3.58
CA GLU A 138 -7.36 16.55 4.65
C GLU A 138 -5.95 15.93 4.66
N HIS A 139 -5.87 14.61 4.62
CA HIS A 139 -4.59 13.92 4.70
C HIS A 139 -3.71 14.12 3.46
N ILE A 140 -4.29 14.04 2.26
CA ILE A 140 -3.58 14.20 0.98
C ILE A 140 -3.09 15.64 0.80
N THR A 141 -3.92 16.63 1.12
CA THR A 141 -3.59 18.04 0.89
C THR A 141 -2.65 18.64 1.94
N MET A 142 -2.67 18.12 3.17
CA MET A 142 -1.69 18.51 4.19
C MET A 142 -0.35 17.80 4.01
N GLY A 143 -0.34 16.61 3.41
CA GLY A 143 0.89 15.84 3.23
C GLY A 143 1.57 15.40 4.53
N GLN A 144 0.80 15.25 5.62
CA GLN A 144 1.35 14.96 6.95
C GLN A 144 1.13 13.50 7.36
N PRO A 145 2.17 12.66 7.38
CA PRO A 145 2.07 11.30 7.86
C PRO A 145 1.68 11.24 9.34
N VAL A 146 0.84 10.27 9.69
CA VAL A 146 0.37 10.04 11.05
C VAL A 146 1.06 8.82 11.68
N ARG A 147 1.11 8.76 13.02
CA ARG A 147 1.59 7.57 13.74
C ARG A 147 0.53 6.48 13.79
N ALA A 148 0.94 5.24 14.03
CA ALA A 148 0.06 4.05 14.01
C ALA A 148 -1.26 4.22 14.81
N PRO A 149 -1.28 4.74 16.06
CA PRO A 149 -2.53 4.93 16.79
C PRO A 149 -3.53 5.87 16.10
N LYS A 150 -3.04 6.96 15.48
CA LYS A 150 -3.89 7.90 14.73
C LYS A 150 -4.30 7.30 13.38
N ALA A 151 -3.41 6.57 12.70
CA ALA A 151 -3.74 5.85 11.48
C ALA A 151 -4.91 4.86 11.70
N LEU A 152 -4.87 4.10 12.80
CA LEU A 152 -5.94 3.17 13.17
C LEU A 152 -7.26 3.90 13.41
N LYS A 153 -7.25 4.98 14.21
CA LYS A 153 -8.45 5.80 14.46
C LYS A 153 -9.04 6.41 13.19
N LEU A 154 -8.21 6.73 12.21
CA LEU A 154 -8.64 7.28 10.93
C LEU A 154 -9.15 6.21 9.95
N GLY A 155 -8.92 4.92 10.21
CA GLY A 155 -9.22 3.82 9.28
C GLY A 155 -8.15 3.65 8.19
N MET A 156 -6.99 4.28 8.34
CA MET A 156 -5.86 4.18 7.40
C MET A 156 -5.13 2.84 7.49
N VAL A 157 -5.21 2.20 8.66
CA VAL A 157 -4.86 0.80 8.90
C VAL A 157 -6.03 0.16 9.63
N ASP A 158 -6.18 -1.14 9.50
CA ASP A 158 -7.37 -1.81 9.99
C ASP A 158 -7.17 -2.47 11.38
N ALA A 159 -5.92 -2.73 11.77
CA ALA A 159 -5.54 -3.14 13.12
C ALA A 159 -4.05 -2.85 13.39
N ALA A 160 -3.70 -2.75 14.67
CA ALA A 160 -2.31 -2.57 15.12
C ALA A 160 -1.94 -3.61 16.20
N TYR A 161 -0.69 -4.07 16.17
CA TYR A 161 -0.18 -5.16 17.03
C TYR A 161 1.12 -4.76 17.71
N ALA A 162 1.39 -5.29 18.90
CA ALA A 162 2.59 -4.95 19.66
C ALA A 162 3.85 -5.55 19.04
N THR A 163 3.75 -6.75 18.47
CA THR A 163 4.89 -7.47 17.89
C THR A 163 4.64 -7.87 16.44
N ALA A 164 5.74 -8.09 15.71
CA ALA A 164 5.67 -8.55 14.32
C ALA A 164 5.11 -9.97 14.23
N GLU A 165 5.40 -10.82 15.22
CA GLU A 165 4.88 -12.18 15.32
C GLU A 165 3.35 -12.19 15.40
N GLU A 166 2.77 -11.39 16.31
CA GLU A 166 1.33 -11.20 16.43
C GLU A 166 0.71 -10.69 15.13
N LEU A 167 1.36 -9.71 14.50
CA LEU A 167 0.90 -9.13 13.24
C LEU A 167 0.83 -10.19 12.13
N TYR A 168 1.88 -10.98 11.94
CA TYR A 168 1.91 -12.02 10.91
C TYR A 168 0.98 -13.19 11.22
N ALA A 169 0.81 -13.54 12.50
CA ALA A 169 -0.18 -14.52 12.92
C ALA A 169 -1.60 -14.05 12.57
N ALA A 170 -1.92 -12.79 12.88
CA ALA A 170 -3.21 -12.18 12.55
C ALA A 170 -3.43 -12.06 11.04
N ALA A 171 -2.40 -11.74 10.26
CA ALA A 171 -2.48 -11.71 8.80
C ALA A 171 -2.86 -13.08 8.23
N LYS A 172 -2.21 -14.15 8.71
CA LYS A 172 -2.51 -15.53 8.28
C LYS A 172 -3.92 -15.97 8.69
N ALA A 173 -4.33 -15.67 9.92
CA ALA A 173 -5.67 -15.97 10.41
C ALA A 173 -6.73 -15.25 9.56
N TRP A 174 -6.54 -13.94 9.30
CA TRP A 174 -7.46 -13.16 8.48
C TRP A 174 -7.60 -13.72 7.06
N ILE A 175 -6.48 -14.11 6.43
CA ILE A 175 -6.51 -14.78 5.11
C ILE A 175 -7.35 -16.06 5.14
N ALA A 176 -7.15 -16.91 6.17
CA ALA A 176 -7.87 -18.17 6.29
C ALA A 176 -9.39 -17.97 6.49
N GLU A 177 -9.78 -16.91 7.20
CA GLU A 177 -11.18 -16.56 7.45
C GLU A 177 -11.85 -15.88 6.25
N HIS A 178 -11.09 -15.23 5.37
CA HIS A 178 -11.61 -14.41 4.27
C HIS A 178 -11.13 -14.88 2.89
N PRO A 179 -11.26 -16.17 2.50
CA PRO A 179 -10.63 -16.74 1.29
C PRO A 179 -11.09 -16.10 -0.03
N LYS A 180 -12.21 -15.34 -0.02
CA LYS A 180 -12.79 -14.66 -1.18
C LYS A 180 -12.78 -13.14 -1.04
N ALA A 181 -11.86 -12.59 -0.24
CA ALA A 181 -11.76 -11.14 -0.03
C ALA A 181 -11.69 -10.40 -1.36
N LYS A 182 -12.43 -9.29 -1.44
CA LYS A 182 -12.46 -8.34 -2.55
C LYS A 182 -12.57 -6.93 -1.97
N GLN A 183 -12.16 -5.93 -2.73
CA GLN A 183 -12.42 -4.57 -2.31
C GLN A 183 -13.90 -4.23 -2.45
N PRO A 184 -14.48 -3.42 -1.54
CA PRO A 184 -15.90 -3.08 -1.58
C PRO A 184 -16.36 -2.39 -2.88
N TRP A 185 -15.46 -1.68 -3.57
CA TRP A 185 -15.77 -1.00 -4.83
C TRP A 185 -15.71 -1.92 -6.07
N ASP A 186 -15.33 -3.18 -5.90
CA ASP A 186 -15.30 -4.17 -6.97
C ASP A 186 -16.51 -5.10 -6.97
N ASP A 187 -17.37 -4.98 -5.96
CA ASP A 187 -18.66 -5.65 -5.94
C ASP A 187 -19.63 -4.93 -6.90
N LYS A 188 -20.24 -5.71 -7.80
CA LYS A 188 -21.05 -5.17 -8.91
C LYS A 188 -22.43 -4.63 -8.48
N GLY A 189 -22.76 -4.70 -7.19
CA GLY A 189 -24.12 -4.46 -6.69
C GLY A 189 -25.05 -5.64 -6.98
#